data_AF-A0A9D7F2N6-F1
#
_entry.id   AF-A0A9D7F2N6-F1
#
_cell.length_a   1.000
_cell.length_b   1.000
_cell.length_c   1.000
_cell.angle_alpha   90.00
_cell.angle_beta   90.00
_cell.angle_gamma   90.00
#
_symmetry.space_group_name_H-M   'P 1'
#
loop_
_entity.id
_entity.type
_entity.pdbx_description
1 polymer ?
#
loop_
_entity_poly.entity_id
_entity_poly.type
_entity_poly.pdbx_seq_one_letter_code
_entity_poly.pdbx_strand_id
1 'polypeptide(L)'
;MRKNFRLLLVFFILAVAGTSCNTTYKSQQLAYHSYTINDSLQKDTALINFLAPYKANVNTLMNGVIGYADVNMEKKCPEVQLGNFLADAYLHMAKEKYNTDVMQQ
;
A
#
# COMPACT_ATOMS: atom_id res chain seq x y z
N MET A 1 61.58 34.92 -23.46
CA MET A 1 60.83 33.80 -22.85
C MET A 1 59.40 34.11 -22.38
N ARG A 2 58.87 35.35 -22.49
CA ARG A 2 57.52 35.70 -21.98
C ARG A 2 56.33 35.33 -22.90
N LYS A 3 56.53 35.21 -24.23
CA LYS A 3 55.45 34.88 -25.18
C LYS A 3 54.96 33.43 -25.03
N ASN A 4 55.87 32.49 -24.84
CA ASN A 4 55.54 31.06 -24.68
C ASN A 4 54.82 30.79 -23.35
N PHE A 5 55.15 31.56 -22.31
CA PHE A 5 54.48 31.49 -21.01
C PHE A 5 53.03 31.97 -21.08
N ARG A 6 52.74 33.05 -21.82
CA ARG A 6 51.36 33.52 -22.06
C ARG A 6 50.56 32.50 -22.87
N LEU A 7 51.18 31.85 -23.85
CA LEU A 7 50.52 30.84 -24.68
C LEU A 7 50.22 29.55 -23.88
N LEU A 8 51.14 29.15 -23.00
CA LEU A 8 50.92 28.08 -22.02
C LEU A 8 49.79 28.40 -21.03
N LEU A 9 49.71 29.65 -20.55
CA LEU A 9 48.67 30.08 -19.62
C LEU A 9 47.28 30.05 -20.29
N VAL A 10 47.19 30.50 -21.55
CA VAL A 10 45.94 30.41 -22.33
C VAL A 10 45.53 28.96 -22.58
N PHE A 11 46.49 28.08 -22.88
CA PHE A 11 46.22 26.66 -23.07
C PHE A 11 45.74 25.98 -21.78
N PHE A 12 46.32 26.37 -20.64
CA PHE A 12 45.91 25.88 -19.32
C PHE A 12 44.50 26.34 -18.94
N ILE A 13 44.16 27.61 -19.20
CA ILE A 13 42.81 28.15 -18.99
C ILE A 13 41.78 27.43 -19.88
N LEU A 14 42.13 27.15 -21.14
CA LEU A 14 41.25 26.43 -22.06
C LEU A 14 41.02 24.97 -21.65
N ALA A 15 42.04 24.31 -21.09
CA ALA A 15 41.92 22.95 -20.57
C ALA A 15 41.01 22.86 -19.32
N VAL A 16 41.11 23.84 -18.41
CA VAL A 16 40.27 23.90 -17.19
C VAL A 16 38.82 24.29 -17.53
N ALA A 17 38.59 25.08 -18.58
CA ALA A 17 37.24 25.43 -19.03
C ALA A 17 36.47 24.22 -19.60
N GLY A 18 37.14 23.19 -20.10
CA GLY A 18 36.52 21.98 -20.67
C GLY A 18 36.03 20.95 -19.65
N THR A 19 36.42 21.04 -18.37
CA THR A 19 36.05 20.06 -17.34
C THR A 19 34.77 20.40 -16.59
N SER A 20 34.18 21.57 -16.83
CA SER A 20 33.00 22.05 -16.12
C SER A 20 31.73 21.83 -16.95
N CYS A 21 31.02 20.74 -16.64
CA CYS A 21 29.55 20.64 -16.57
C CYS A 21 29.05 19.29 -17.11
N ASN A 22 29.12 18.24 -16.28
CA ASN A 22 28.30 17.05 -16.44
C ASN A 22 27.72 16.70 -15.07
N THR A 23 26.44 16.99 -14.84
CA THR A 23 25.72 16.55 -13.64
C THR A 23 25.36 15.08 -13.81
N THR A 24 26.23 14.19 -13.30
CA THR A 24 25.96 12.75 -13.32
C THR A 24 24.97 12.41 -12.21
N TYR A 25 23.69 12.28 -12.56
CA TYR A 25 22.68 11.75 -11.65
C TYR A 25 22.96 10.27 -11.39
N LYS A 26 23.43 9.95 -10.18
CA LYS A 26 23.52 8.56 -9.71
C LYS A 26 22.11 8.12 -9.35
N SER A 27 21.68 6.97 -9.86
CA SER A 27 20.41 6.36 -9.45
C SER A 27 20.51 6.05 -7.96
N GLN A 28 19.76 6.78 -7.15
CA GLN A 28 19.76 6.61 -5.70
C GLN A 28 18.88 5.39 -5.39
N GLN A 29 19.47 4.37 -4.76
CA GLN A 29 18.76 3.16 -4.40
C GLN A 29 17.63 3.50 -3.44
N LEU A 30 16.40 3.07 -3.76
CA LEU A 30 15.22 3.32 -2.96
C LEU A 30 15.35 2.55 -1.63
N ALA A 31 15.68 3.25 -0.54
CA ALA A 31 15.70 2.67 0.79
C ALA A 31 14.25 2.49 1.27
N TYR A 32 13.72 1.28 1.12
CA TYR A 32 12.38 0.95 1.61
C TYR A 32 12.42 0.81 3.14
N HIS A 33 11.85 1.79 3.84
CA HIS A 33 11.66 1.72 5.28
C HIS A 33 10.25 1.21 5.60
N SER A 34 10.16 -0.06 5.99
CA SER A 34 8.91 -0.63 6.50
C SER A 34 8.74 -0.30 7.98
N TYR A 35 7.64 0.37 8.32
CA TYR A 35 7.24 0.59 9.71
C TYR A 35 6.41 -0.58 10.19
N THR A 36 6.91 -1.32 11.19
CA THR A 36 6.13 -2.40 11.82
C THR A 36 5.18 -1.77 12.82
N ILE A 37 3.88 -1.89 12.58
CA ILE A 37 2.85 -1.45 13.52
C ILE A 37 2.56 -2.59 14.49
N ASN A 38 2.81 -2.36 15.78
CA ASN A 38 2.54 -3.30 16.86
C ASN A 38 2.07 -2.56 18.12
N ASP A 39 1.66 -3.31 19.13
CA ASP A 39 1.11 -2.75 20.38
C ASP A 39 2.14 -2.08 21.29
N SER A 40 3.44 -2.20 20.99
CA SER A 40 4.49 -1.51 21.76
C SER A 40 4.63 -0.03 21.40
N LEU A 41 4.03 0.39 20.27
CA LEU A 41 4.04 1.78 19.84
C LEU A 41 3.06 2.62 20.66
N GLN A 42 3.48 3.82 21.04
CA GLN A 42 2.60 4.77 21.73
C GLN A 42 1.45 5.16 20.80
N LYS A 43 0.22 5.04 21.31
CA LYS A 43 -0.98 5.44 20.59
C LYS A 43 -1.14 6.96 20.66
N ASP A 44 -1.43 7.56 19.51
CA ASP A 44 -1.73 8.98 19.42
C ASP A 44 -3.19 9.25 19.87
N THR A 45 -3.32 9.92 21.01
CA THR A 45 -4.62 10.28 21.60
C THR A 45 -5.42 11.24 20.70
N ALA A 46 -4.76 12.16 19.98
CA ALA A 46 -5.45 13.08 19.09
C ALA A 46 -6.11 12.33 17.92
N LEU A 47 -5.38 11.36 17.35
CA LEU A 47 -5.90 10.50 16.28
C LEU A 47 -7.02 9.58 16.78
N ILE A 48 -6.87 9.00 17.98
CA ILE A 48 -7.93 8.18 18.59
C ILE A 48 -9.21 9.00 18.78
N ASN A 49 -9.10 10.21 19.34
CA ASN A 49 -10.25 11.08 19.58
C ASN A 49 -10.92 11.50 18.29
N PHE A 50 -10.14 11.76 17.25
CA PHE A 50 -10.64 12.04 15.91
C PHE A 50 -11.46 10.87 15.33
N LEU A 51 -11.01 9.62 15.53
CA LEU A 51 -11.69 8.42 15.02
C LEU A 51 -12.88 7.96 15.88
N ALA A 52 -12.94 8.36 17.15
CA ALA A 52 -13.94 7.91 18.12
C ALA A 52 -15.41 7.96 17.63
N PRO A 53 -15.92 9.08 17.07
CA PRO A 53 -17.32 9.14 16.62
C PRO A 53 -17.62 8.19 15.46
N TYR A 54 -16.68 7.96 14.55
CA TYR A 54 -16.84 7.02 13.44
C TYR A 54 -16.84 5.57 13.93
N LYS A 55 -15.94 5.26 14.86
CA LYS A 55 -15.86 3.94 15.49
C LYS A 55 -17.16 3.57 16.21
N ALA A 56 -17.80 4.53 16.89
CA ALA A 56 -19.07 4.28 17.57
C ALA A 56 -20.15 3.79 16.60
N ASN A 57 -20.34 4.46 15.47
CA ASN A 57 -21.36 4.07 14.48
C ASN A 57 -21.05 2.71 13.84
N VAL A 58 -19.79 2.48 13.46
CA VAL A 58 -19.35 1.22 12.85
C VAL A 58 -19.53 0.07 13.84
N ASN A 59 -19.16 0.26 15.10
CA ASN A 59 -19.31 -0.77 16.13
C ASN A 59 -20.77 -1.15 16.38
N THR A 60 -21.70 -0.20 16.33
CA THR A 60 -23.14 -0.49 16.47
C THR A 60 -23.63 -1.42 15.37
N LEU A 61 -23.19 -1.20 14.13
CA LEU A 61 -23.56 -2.04 12.99
C LEU A 61 -22.84 -3.39 13.01
N MET A 62 -21.54 -3.42 13.33
CA MET A 62 -20.71 -4.63 13.26
C MET A 62 -20.95 -5.63 14.40
N ASN A 63 -21.35 -5.16 15.59
CA ASN A 63 -21.57 -6.04 16.75
C ASN A 63 -23.00 -6.60 16.82
N GLY A 64 -23.85 -6.29 15.85
CA GLY A 64 -25.17 -6.91 15.74
C GLY A 64 -25.03 -8.39 15.37
N VAL A 65 -25.55 -9.29 16.21
CA VAL A 65 -25.58 -10.73 15.92
C VAL A 65 -26.64 -11.00 14.85
N ILE A 66 -26.21 -11.46 13.67
CA ILE A 66 -27.10 -11.78 12.53
C ILE A 66 -27.52 -13.26 12.48
N GLY A 67 -26.86 -14.12 13.27
CA GLY A 67 -27.15 -15.56 13.31
C GLY A 67 -26.08 -16.33 14.08
N TYR A 68 -26.37 -17.61 14.31
CA TYR A 68 -25.44 -18.56 14.92
C TYR A 68 -25.19 -19.72 13.94
N ALA A 69 -23.97 -20.23 13.92
CA ALA A 69 -23.60 -21.40 13.14
C ALA A 69 -23.22 -22.54 14.09
N ASP A 70 -23.82 -23.71 13.92
CA ASP A 70 -23.52 -24.90 14.73
C ASP A 70 -22.16 -25.52 14.37
N VAL A 71 -21.59 -25.15 13.21
CA VAL A 71 -20.32 -25.64 12.69
C VAL A 71 -19.29 -24.52 12.65
N ASN A 72 -18.03 -24.84 12.95
CA ASN A 72 -16.95 -23.87 12.92
C ASN A 72 -16.57 -23.51 11.48
N MET A 73 -16.67 -22.23 11.11
CA MET A 73 -16.36 -21.75 9.76
C MET A 73 -14.93 -21.21 9.70
N GLU A 74 -13.98 -22.08 9.39
CA GLU A 74 -12.56 -21.71 9.32
C GLU A 74 -12.12 -21.22 7.94
N LYS A 75 -11.13 -20.32 7.93
CA LYS A 75 -10.45 -19.86 6.71
C LYS A 75 -9.16 -20.68 6.47
N LYS A 76 -9.26 -21.74 5.66
CA LYS A 76 -8.14 -22.59 5.22
C LYS A 76 -8.23 -22.85 3.71
N CYS A 77 -7.23 -23.52 3.16
CA CYS A 77 -7.16 -23.96 1.76
C CYS A 77 -7.02 -25.50 1.72
N PRO A 78 -7.40 -26.20 0.64
CA PRO A 78 -7.92 -25.67 -0.64
C PRO A 78 -9.43 -25.37 -0.64
N GLU A 79 -10.26 -26.20 0.01
CA GLU A 79 -11.71 -26.04 0.13
C GLU A 79 -12.10 -25.98 1.60
N VAL A 80 -13.04 -25.09 1.96
CA VAL A 80 -13.46 -24.89 3.35
C VAL A 80 -14.92 -24.51 3.47
N GLN A 81 -15.52 -24.87 4.60
CA GLN A 81 -16.92 -24.61 4.93
C GLN A 81 -17.29 -23.13 4.81
N LEU A 82 -16.43 -22.21 5.28
CA LEU A 82 -16.65 -20.77 5.12
C LEU A 82 -16.70 -20.36 3.64
N GLY A 83 -15.81 -20.91 2.82
CA GLY A 83 -15.74 -20.62 1.38
C GLY A 83 -16.98 -21.10 0.65
N ASN A 84 -17.43 -22.33 0.94
CA ASN A 84 -18.64 -22.91 0.34
C ASN A 84 -19.88 -22.10 0.75
N PHE A 85 -20.01 -21.75 2.04
CA PHE A 85 -21.10 -20.92 2.53
C PHE A 85 -21.14 -19.54 1.82
N LEU A 86 -19.99 -18.89 1.64
CA LEU A 86 -19.91 -17.62 0.94
C LEU A 86 -20.28 -17.74 -0.54
N ALA A 87 -19.87 -18.83 -1.22
CA ALA A 87 -20.25 -19.09 -2.60
C ALA A 87 -21.78 -19.20 -2.76
N ASP A 88 -22.43 -19.97 -1.88
CA ASP A 88 -23.89 -20.10 -1.86
C ASP A 88 -24.59 -18.77 -1.56
N ALA A 89 -24.08 -18.02 -0.57
CA ALA A 89 -24.62 -16.72 -0.21
C ALA A 89 -24.51 -15.70 -1.36
N TYR A 90 -23.38 -15.67 -2.06
CA TYR A 90 -23.21 -14.80 -3.22
C TYR A 90 -24.12 -15.18 -4.38
N LEU A 91 -24.28 -16.49 -4.63
CA LEU A 91 -25.22 -16.97 -5.62
C LEU A 91 -26.65 -16.54 -5.28
N HIS A 92 -27.08 -16.72 -4.03
CA HIS A 92 -28.40 -16.31 -3.57
C HIS A 92 -28.62 -14.80 -3.77
N MET A 93 -27.68 -13.97 -3.31
CA MET A 93 -27.75 -12.51 -3.48
C MET A 93 -27.76 -12.08 -4.95
N ALA A 94 -27.02 -12.77 -5.82
CA ALA A 94 -27.03 -12.48 -7.25
C ALA A 94 -28.40 -12.79 -7.87
N LYS A 95 -29.02 -13.92 -7.49
CA LYS A 95 -30.39 -14.25 -7.94
C LYS A 95 -31.39 -13.19 -7.50
N GLU A 96 -31.33 -12.73 -6.25
CA GLU A 96 -32.22 -11.68 -5.75
C GLU A 96 -32.00 -10.33 -6.44
N LYS A 97 -30.73 -9.91 -6.60
CA LYS A 97 -30.38 -8.61 -7.17
C LYS A 97 -30.74 -8.49 -8.65
N TYR A 98 -30.52 -9.56 -9.41
CA TYR A 98 -30.62 -9.55 -10.87
C TYR A 98 -31.84 -10.31 -11.40
N ASN A 99 -32.66 -10.89 -10.52
CA ASN A 99 -33.84 -11.69 -10.86
C ASN A 99 -33.56 -12.72 -11.97
N THR A 100 -32.40 -13.37 -11.89
CA THR A 100 -31.91 -14.32 -12.89
C THR A 100 -31.56 -15.63 -12.21
N ASP A 101 -32.00 -16.76 -12.78
CA ASP A 101 -31.64 -18.07 -12.28
C ASP A 101 -30.57 -18.70 -13.18
N VAL A 102 -29.32 -18.54 -12.78
CA VAL A 102 -28.16 -19.08 -13.49
C VAL A 102 -27.92 -20.58 -13.23
N MET A 103 -28.74 -21.22 -12.39
CA MET A 103 -28.62 -22.65 -12.09
C MET A 103 -29.71 -23.51 -12.74
N GLN A 104 -30.55 -22.94 -13.64
CA GLN A 104 -31.43 -23.73 -14.49
C GLN A 104 -30.67 -24.26 -15.70
N GLN A 105 -30.00 -25.39 -15.52
CA GLN A 105 -29.59 -26.30 -16.59
C GLN A 105 -29.99 -27.73 -16.23
#